data_AF-A0A7S9QAM0-F1
#
_entry.id   AF-A0A7S9QAM0-F1
#
_cell.length_a   1.000
_cell.length_b   1.000
_cell.length_c   1.000
_cell.angle_alpha   90.00
_cell.angle_beta   90.00
_cell.angle_gamma   90.00
#
_symmetry.space_group_name_H-M   'P 1'
#
loop_
_entity.id
_entity.type
_entity.pdbx_description
1 polymer ?
#
loop_
_entity_poly.entity_id
_entity_poly.type
_entity_poly.pdbx_seq_one_letter_code
_entity_poly.pdbx_strand_id
1 'polypeptide(L)'
;MELKISCGNVSQALAELKPGESLIVPCNGKTTQSTQSSIGSMLARRQLASAMYSQSKALVVRDELSLPIPVIIVTRRAAEIAGAA
;
A
#
# COMPACT_ATOMS: atom_id res chain seq x y z
N MET A 1 5.43 -11.02 -8.61
CA MET A 1 4.80 -9.99 -7.75
C MET A 1 3.81 -10.72 -6.86
N GLU A 2 4.05 -10.75 -5.56
CA GLU A 2 3.13 -11.39 -4.59
C GLU A 2 2.23 -10.31 -3.97
N LEU A 3 0.92 -10.56 -3.97
CA LEU A 3 -0.10 -9.66 -3.41
C LEU A 3 -0.57 -10.20 -2.06
N LYS A 4 -0.32 -9.45 -0.98
CA LYS A 4 -0.85 -9.77 0.35
C LYS A 4 -2.03 -8.87 0.68
N ILE A 5 -3.13 -9.49 1.10
CA ILE A 5 -4.28 -8.81 1.68
C ILE A 5 -4.16 -8.93 3.20
N SER A 6 -3.72 -7.87 3.87
CA SER A 6 -3.66 -7.87 5.33
C SER A 6 -5.06 -7.63 5.90
N CYS A 7 -5.63 -8.63 6.56
CA CYS A 7 -6.79 -8.46 7.44
C CYS A 7 -6.42 -7.89 8.83
N GLY A 8 -5.12 -7.65 9.10
CA GLY A 8 -4.59 -7.13 10.37
C GLY A 8 -4.15 -5.66 10.33
N ASN A 9 -3.37 -5.24 11.33
CA ASN A 9 -2.86 -3.87 11.49
C ASN A 9 -2.01 -3.43 10.28
N VAL A 10 -2.52 -2.50 9.47
CA VAL A 10 -1.83 -1.96 8.27
C VAL A 10 -0.41 -1.50 8.57
N SER A 11 -0.18 -0.89 9.74
CA SER A 11 1.16 -0.43 10.12
C SER A 11 2.16 -1.56 10.30
N GLN A 12 1.72 -2.71 10.81
CA GLN A 12 2.56 -3.90 10.95
C GLN A 12 2.81 -4.56 9.58
N ALA A 13 1.76 -4.72 8.78
CA ALA A 13 1.88 -5.29 7.43
C ALA A 13 2.83 -4.49 6.53
N LEU A 14 2.86 -3.16 6.66
CA LEU A 14 3.82 -2.29 5.96
C LEU A 14 5.28 -2.54 6.38
N ALA A 15 5.51 -2.87 7.66
CA ALA A 15 6.84 -3.15 8.19
C ALA A 15 7.36 -4.54 7.79
N GLU A 16 6.45 -5.51 7.67
CA GLU A 16 6.77 -6.89 7.29
C GLU A 16 6.87 -7.10 5.76
N LEU A 17 6.54 -6.07 4.97
CA LEU A 17 6.58 -6.14 3.51
C LEU A 17 8.01 -6.40 3.01
N LYS A 18 8.21 -7.49 2.26
CA LYS A 18 9.51 -7.76 1.63
C LYS A 18 9.69 -6.91 0.36
N PRO A 19 10.93 -6.64 -0.08
CA PRO A 19 11.17 -5.97 -1.34
C PRO A 19 10.50 -6.73 -2.51
N GLY A 20 9.78 -6.01 -3.38
CA GLY A 20 8.99 -6.57 -4.47
C GLY A 20 7.57 -7.03 -4.09
N GLU A 21 7.22 -7.07 -2.81
CA GLU A 21 5.87 -7.38 -2.35
C GLU A 21 4.96 -6.14 -2.34
N SER A 22 3.67 -6.39 -2.44
CA SER A 22 2.64 -5.34 -2.40
C SER A 22 1.55 -5.65 -1.38
N LEU A 23 1.09 -4.60 -0.71
CA LEU A 23 -0.02 -4.59 0.23
C LEU A 23 -1.18 -3.78 -0.35
N ILE A 24 -2.38 -4.35 -0.30
CA ILE A 24 -3.61 -3.63 -0.65
C ILE A 24 -4.18 -3.02 0.63
N VAL A 25 -4.37 -1.70 0.64
CA VAL A 25 -4.97 -0.95 1.75
C VAL A 25 -6.31 -0.36 1.29
N PRO A 26 -7.45 -0.86 1.80
CA PRO A 26 -8.75 -0.33 1.44
C PRO A 26 -8.97 1.06 2.03
N CYS A 27 -9.69 1.92 1.30
CA CYS A 27 -9.96 3.29 1.74
C CYS A 27 -11.03 3.37 2.84
N ASN A 28 -11.90 2.35 3.01
CA ASN A 28 -12.88 2.22 4.10
C ASN A 28 -13.66 3.51 4.41
N GLY A 29 -14.31 4.11 3.40
CA GLY A 29 -15.11 5.33 3.55
C GLY A 29 -14.31 6.64 3.60
N LYS A 30 -12.97 6.57 3.49
CA LYS A 30 -12.09 7.75 3.33
C LYS A 30 -11.80 8.00 1.85
N THR A 31 -11.34 9.21 1.54
CA THR A 31 -10.79 9.52 0.22
C THR A 31 -9.45 8.81 0.02
N THR A 32 -9.12 8.50 -1.24
CA THR A 32 -7.80 7.94 -1.59
C THR A 32 -6.65 8.81 -1.07
N GLN A 33 -6.80 10.13 -1.13
CA GLN A 33 -5.82 11.08 -0.60
C GLN A 33 -5.63 10.94 0.91
N SER A 34 -6.71 10.85 1.68
CA SER A 34 -6.65 10.67 3.15
C SER A 34 -5.97 9.35 3.52
N THR A 35 -6.25 8.28 2.78
CA THR A 35 -5.60 6.97 2.96
C THR A 35 -4.11 7.05 2.65
N GLN A 36 -3.72 7.70 1.55
CA GLN A 36 -2.29 7.88 1.19
C GLN A 36 -1.52 8.67 2.26
N SER A 37 -2.10 9.78 2.75
CA SER A 37 -1.49 10.55 3.84
C SER A 37 -1.34 9.70 5.11
N SER A 38 -2.36 8.90 5.46
CA SER A 38 -2.32 7.99 6.60
C SER A 38 -1.21 6.95 6.48
N ILE A 39 -1.02 6.37 5.29
CA ILE A 39 0.07 5.44 4.98
C ILE A 39 1.42 6.15 5.16
N GLY A 40 1.58 7.35 4.60
CA GLY A 40 2.79 8.16 4.79
C GLY A 40 3.13 8.39 6.27
N SER A 41 2.15 8.77 7.09
CA SER A 41 2.34 8.92 8.54
C SER A 41 2.64 7.61 9.26
N MET A 42 2.14 6.46 8.78
CA MET A 42 2.48 5.15 9.33
C MET A 42 3.93 4.75 9.04
N LEU A 43 4.40 4.99 7.80
CA LEU A 43 5.79 4.77 7.42
C LEU A 43 6.74 5.63 8.27
N ALA A 44 6.44 6.93 8.41
CA ALA A 44 7.23 7.85 9.21
C ALA A 44 7.29 7.45 10.70
N ARG A 45 6.15 7.12 11.32
CA ARG A 45 6.10 6.68 12.73
C ARG A 45 6.90 5.40 13.01
N ARG A 46 7.03 4.52 12.01
CA ARG A 46 7.80 3.28 12.08
C ARG A 46 9.26 3.44 11.66
N GLN A 47 9.70 4.67 11.32
CA GLN A 47 11.03 4.95 10.79
C GLN A 47 11.36 4.14 9.53
N LEU A 48 10.34 3.80 8.74
CA LEU A 48 10.51 3.11 7.46
C LEU A 48 10.92 4.12 6.39
N ALA A 49 11.93 3.78 5.60
CA ALA A 49 12.42 4.63 4.53
C ALA A 49 11.35 4.80 3.43
N SER A 50 10.56 5.87 3.49
CA SER A 50 9.45 6.12 2.56
C SER A 50 9.85 6.07 1.09
N ALA A 51 11.09 6.41 0.75
CA ALA A 51 11.62 6.32 -0.62
C ALA A 51 11.64 4.88 -1.18
N MET A 52 11.65 3.86 -0.29
CA MET A 52 11.55 2.46 -0.67
C MET A 52 10.13 2.02 -0.96
N TYR A 53 9.11 2.86 -0.71
CA TYR A 53 7.71 2.49 -0.88
C TYR A 53 7.05 3.36 -1.96
N SER A 54 6.32 2.73 -2.88
CA SER A 54 5.45 3.43 -3.83
C SER A 54 4.00 3.20 -3.48
N GLN A 55 3.15 4.20 -3.72
CA GLN A 55 1.71 4.12 -3.49
C GLN A 55 0.95 4.39 -4.80
N SER A 56 0.09 3.47 -5.20
CA SER A 56 -0.73 3.57 -6.41
C SER A 56 -2.22 3.49 -6.06
N LYS A 57 -3.04 4.35 -6.68
CA LYS A 57 -4.50 4.31 -6.51
C LYS A 57 -5.08 3.23 -7.41
N ALA A 58 -6.03 2.44 -6.91
CA ALA A 58 -6.70 1.41 -7.68
C ALA A 58 -8.15 1.23 -7.22
N LEU A 59 -8.92 0.48 -8.02
CA LEU A 59 -10.25 0.02 -7.68
C LEU A 59 -10.25 -1.52 -7.70
N VAL A 60 -10.83 -2.13 -6.67
CA VAL A 60 -11.11 -3.56 -6.65
C VAL A 60 -12.56 -3.76 -7.07
N VAL A 61 -12.76 -4.37 -8.22
CA VAL A 61 -14.08 -4.81 -8.71
C VAL A 61 -14.23 -6.28 -8.31
N ARG A 62 -15.25 -6.58 -7.50
CA ARG A 62 -15.52 -7.96 -7.05
C ARG A 62 -16.43 -8.70 -8.02
N ASP A 63 -17.44 -8.00 -8.53
CA ASP A 63 -18.42 -8.47 -9.49
C ASP A 63 -19.02 -7.25 -10.23
N GLU A 64 -19.84 -7.51 -11.24
CA GLU A 64 -20.50 -6.50 -12.07
C GLU A 64 -21.67 -5.75 -11.41
N LEU A 65 -22.15 -6.23 -10.25
CA LEU A 65 -23.33 -5.69 -9.55
C LEU A 65 -22.97 -4.87 -8.31
N SER A 66 -21.69 -4.86 -7.93
CA SER A 66 -21.18 -4.17 -6.76
C SER A 66 -20.41 -2.92 -7.13
N LEU A 67 -20.51 -1.90 -6.28
CA LEU A 67 -19.71 -0.69 -6.44
C LEU A 67 -18.22 -1.02 -6.26
N PRO A 68 -17.34 -0.58 -7.17
CA PRO A 68 -15.90 -0.78 -7.04
C PRO A 68 -15.38 -0.19 -5.73
N ILE A 69 -14.50 -0.94 -5.05
CA ILE A 69 -13.94 -0.53 -3.77
C ILE A 69 -12.62 0.22 -4.02
N PRO A 70 -12.50 1.50 -3.62
CA PRO A 70 -11.24 2.22 -3.74
C PRO A 70 -10.19 1.69 -2.76
N VAL A 71 -8.99 1.46 -3.29
CA VAL A 71 -7.84 0.96 -2.53
C VAL A 71 -6.56 1.72 -2.91
N ILE A 72 -5.59 1.69 -2.00
CA ILE A 72 -4.20 2.08 -2.26
C ILE A 72 -3.34 0.81 -2.26
N ILE A 73 -2.63 0.58 -3.36
CA ILE A 73 -1.61 -0.46 -3.44
C ILE A 73 -0.29 0.14 -2.99
N VAL A 74 0.30 -0.42 -1.93
CA VAL A 74 1.61 -0.02 -1.43
C VAL A 74 2.61 -1.10 -1.77
N THR A 75 3.62 -0.76 -2.56
CA THR A 75 4.67 -1.69 -2.99
C THR A 75 6.00 -1.27 -2.39
N ARG A 76 6.72 -2.20 -1.77
CA ARG A 76 8.12 -1.97 -1.39
C ARG A 76 9.00 -2.24 -2.60
N ARG A 77 9.71 -1.24 -3.10
CA ARG A 77 10.61 -1.35 -4.25
C ARG A 77 11.67 -2.41 -3.98
N ALA A 78 11.93 -3.27 -4.98
CA ALA A 78 13.09 -4.16 -4.97
C ALA A 78 14.37 -3.31 -5.00
N ALA A 79 15.44 -3.77 -4.33
CA ALA A 79 16.71 -3.05 -4.24
C ALA A 79 17.32 -2.73 -5.62
N GLU A 80 16.94 -3.45 -6.68
CA GLU A 80 17.40 -3.21 -8.05
C GLU A 80 16.96 -1.86 -8.63
N ILE A 81 15.97 -1.17 -8.03
CA ILE A 81 15.54 0.18 -8.46
C ILE A 81 16.25 1.28 -7.65
N ALA A 82 17.04 0.94 -6.63
CA ALA A 82 17.79 1.92 -5.84
C ALA A 82 19.11 2.37 -6.49
N GLY A 83 19.51 1.74 -7.60
CA GLY A 83 20.77 2.01 -8.33
C GLY A 83 20.60 2.57 -9.76
N ALA A 84 19.39 2.96 -10.14
CA ALA A 84 19.10 3.56 -11.45
C ALA A 84 18.38 4.90 -11.26
N ALA A 85 19.09 5.87 -10.69
CA ALA A 85 18.72 7.29 -10.68
C ALA A 85 19.99 8.13 -10.83
#